data_AF-A0A6J8C632-F1
#
_entry.id   AF-A0A6J8C632-F1
#
_cell.length_a   1.000
_cell.length_b   1.000
_cell.length_c   1.000
_cell.angle_alpha   90.00
_cell.angle_beta   90.00
_cell.angle_gamma   90.00
#
_symmetry.space_group_name_H-M   'P 1'
#
loop_
_entity.id
_entity.type
_entity.pdbx_description
1 polymer ?
#
loop_
_entity_poly.entity_id
_entity_poly.type
_entity_poly.pdbx_seq_one_letter_code
_entity_poly.pdbx_strand_id
1 'polypeptide(L)'
;MAGGSGQRGNLSKNVLQMKFMQRSALRIEKEKHEEEQKRVIDDEHWVLDLPETKQKESKFIAEPSIMRIENLNFGRFSFNGCNPEIEKMMKAAATEREVARSEAVEKELRVDDEDMAGRYKTLFGTIAKKFAKKRQRSALTEKEEATTTEVKQRVREFLKPKDD
;
A
#
# COMPACT_ATOMS: atom_id res chain seq x y z
N MET A 1 9.24 -20.96 -41.86
CA MET A 1 9.65 -20.06 -42.96
C MET A 1 10.00 -18.71 -42.36
N ALA A 2 11.26 -18.31 -42.47
CA ALA A 2 11.78 -17.04 -41.96
C ALA A 2 11.31 -15.89 -42.86
N GLY A 3 10.51 -14.97 -42.32
CA GLY A 3 10.14 -13.72 -42.97
C GLY A 3 11.11 -12.62 -42.54
N GLY A 4 11.89 -12.12 -43.49
CA GLY A 4 13.07 -11.29 -43.26
C GLY A 4 12.83 -9.99 -42.50
N SER A 5 13.78 -9.67 -41.63
CA SER A 5 13.99 -8.35 -41.05
C SER A 5 14.47 -7.37 -42.12
N GLY A 6 13.55 -6.86 -42.94
CA GLY A 6 13.80 -5.70 -43.78
C GLY A 6 14.03 -4.48 -42.90
N GLN A 7 15.11 -3.74 -43.16
CA GLN A 7 15.37 -2.44 -42.54
C GLN A 7 14.09 -1.59 -42.63
N ARG A 8 13.46 -1.31 -41.49
CA ARG A 8 12.34 -0.36 -41.45
C ARG A 8 12.93 1.03 -41.67
N GLY A 9 12.94 1.48 -42.91
CA GLY A 9 13.37 2.83 -43.27
C GLY A 9 12.45 3.86 -42.62
N ASN A 10 13.05 4.91 -42.05
CA ASN A 10 12.29 6.05 -41.57
C ASN A 10 11.52 6.69 -42.74
N LEU A 11 10.27 7.08 -42.47
CA LEU A 11 9.44 7.75 -43.46
C LEU A 11 10.07 9.11 -43.86
N SER A 12 9.84 9.52 -45.10
CA SER A 12 10.36 10.79 -45.59
C SER A 12 9.69 11.98 -44.87
N LYS A 13 10.42 13.09 -44.74
CA LYS A 13 9.96 14.30 -44.03
C LYS A 13 8.62 14.82 -44.60
N ASN A 14 8.45 14.77 -45.92
CA ASN A 14 7.24 15.22 -46.59
C ASN A 14 6.02 14.35 -46.23
N VAL A 15 6.19 13.03 -46.10
CA VAL A 15 5.11 12.11 -45.71
C VAL A 15 4.76 12.31 -44.24
N LEU A 16 5.74 12.52 -43.38
CA LEU A 16 5.54 12.79 -41.95
C LEU A 16 4.80 14.11 -41.67
N GLN A 17 4.91 15.10 -42.56
CA GLN A 17 4.20 16.39 -42.46
C GLN A 17 2.72 16.31 -42.88
N MET A 18 2.29 15.21 -43.51
CA MET A 18 0.90 15.05 -43.93
C MET A 18 -0.05 14.99 -42.72
N LYS A 19 -1.28 15.49 -42.87
CA LYS A 19 -2.26 15.61 -41.77
C LYS A 19 -2.50 14.30 -41.00
N PHE A 20 -2.52 13.16 -41.69
CA PHE A 20 -2.73 11.86 -41.06
C PHE A 20 -1.52 11.37 -40.23
N MET A 21 -0.33 11.93 -40.48
CA MET A 21 0.90 11.62 -39.75
C MET A 21 1.19 12.56 -38.57
N GLN A 22 0.42 13.64 -38.41
CA GLN A 22 0.66 14.67 -37.39
C GLN A 22 0.77 14.11 -35.97
N ARG A 23 -0.10 13.16 -35.59
CA ARG A 23 -0.04 12.55 -34.25
C ARG A 23 1.27 11.78 -34.02
N SER A 24 1.72 11.04 -35.03
CA SER A 24 2.98 10.29 -34.97
C SER A 24 4.19 11.22 -34.99
N ALA A 25 4.16 12.27 -35.83
CA ALA A 25 5.19 13.30 -35.90
C ALA A 25 5.37 14.01 -34.55
N LEU A 26 4.26 14.49 -33.96
CA LEU A 26 4.26 15.15 -32.65
C LEU A 26 4.78 14.23 -31.54
N ARG A 27 4.45 12.93 -31.58
CA ARG A 27 4.97 11.97 -30.61
C ARG A 27 6.48 11.82 -30.72
N ILE A 28 7.01 11.70 -31.94
CA ILE A 28 8.45 11.57 -32.21
C ILE A 28 9.20 12.84 -31.81
N GLU A 29 8.67 14.02 -32.10
CA GLU A 29 9.28 15.29 -31.69
C GLU A 29 9.29 15.46 -30.17
N LYS A 30 8.19 15.09 -29.49
CA LYS A 30 8.13 15.13 -28.02
C LYS A 30 9.17 14.21 -27.39
N GLU A 31 9.30 12.98 -27.90
CA GLU A 31 10.28 12.00 -27.42
C GLU A 31 11.72 12.50 -27.63
N LYS A 32 12.04 13.06 -28.80
CA LYS A 32 13.34 13.68 -29.06
C LYS A 32 13.63 14.86 -28.14
N HIS A 33 12.65 15.72 -27.92
CA HIS A 33 12.80 16.86 -27.02
C HIS A 33 13.00 16.41 -25.57
N GLU A 34 12.29 15.36 -25.11
CA GLU A 34 12.51 14.76 -23.79
C GLU A 34 13.89 14.12 -23.67
N GLU A 35 14.39 13.44 -24.72
CA GLU A 35 15.75 12.91 -24.76
C GLU A 35 16.81 14.02 -24.72
N GLU A 36 16.62 15.10 -25.49
CA GLU A 36 17.50 16.26 -25.48
C GLU A 36 17.50 16.94 -24.11
N GLN A 37 16.33 17.12 -23.49
CA GLN A 37 16.23 17.64 -22.12
C GLN A 37 16.93 16.75 -21.11
N LYS A 38 16.77 15.42 -21.20
CA LYS A 38 17.48 14.48 -20.33
C LYS A 38 18.99 14.57 -20.53
N ARG A 39 19.46 14.65 -21.77
CA ARG A 39 20.91 14.83 -22.06
C ARG A 39 21.45 16.12 -21.50
N VAL A 40 20.74 17.24 -21.68
CA VAL A 40 21.13 18.53 -21.08
C VAL A 40 21.16 18.43 -19.56
N ILE A 41 20.17 17.78 -18.96
CA ILE A 41 20.15 17.55 -17.52
C ILE A 41 21.37 16.71 -17.10
N ASP A 42 21.64 15.59 -17.76
CA ASP A 42 22.74 14.69 -17.41
C ASP A 42 24.12 15.33 -17.62
N ASP A 43 24.29 16.16 -18.66
CA ASP A 43 25.54 16.84 -18.99
C ASP A 43 25.81 18.05 -18.06
N GLU A 44 24.77 18.76 -17.59
CA GLU A 44 24.90 19.98 -16.79
C GLU A 44 24.69 19.76 -15.28
N HIS A 45 23.99 18.72 -14.85
CA HIS A 45 23.70 18.48 -13.43
C HIS A 45 24.85 17.73 -12.76
N TRP A 46 25.83 18.49 -12.30
CA TRP A 46 26.80 18.00 -11.32
C TRP A 46 26.13 17.96 -9.93
N VAL A 47 26.09 16.78 -9.30
CA VAL A 47 25.63 16.62 -7.93
C VAL A 47 26.83 16.73 -6.99
N LEU A 48 26.87 17.78 -6.16
CA LEU A 48 27.88 17.94 -5.14
C LEU A 48 27.44 17.25 -3.84
N ASP A 49 27.97 16.05 -3.61
CA ASP A 49 27.74 15.27 -2.40
C ASP A 49 28.55 15.84 -1.22
N LEU A 50 28.03 16.90 -0.60
CA LEU A 50 28.58 17.40 0.67
C LEU A 50 28.09 16.54 1.84
N PRO A 51 28.99 16.02 2.71
CA PRO A 51 28.58 15.21 3.85
C PRO A 51 27.69 15.97 4.85
N GLU A 52 27.77 17.31 4.88
CA GLU A 52 26.94 18.15 5.75
C GLU A 52 25.50 18.35 5.27
N THR A 53 25.24 18.25 3.96
CA THR A 53 23.89 18.47 3.38
C THR A 53 23.05 17.20 3.41
N LYS A 54 23.67 16.02 3.29
CA LYS A 54 22.97 14.72 3.44
C LYS A 54 22.39 14.50 4.84
N GLN A 55 22.96 15.13 5.86
CA GLN A 55 22.55 14.93 7.26
C GLN A 55 21.52 15.96 7.75
N LYS A 56 21.31 17.05 7.00
CA LYS A 56 20.40 18.14 7.37
C LYS A 56 19.13 18.07 6.52
N GLU A 57 18.44 16.94 6.57
CA GLU A 57 17.03 16.93 6.17
C GLU A 57 16.24 17.79 7.16
N SER A 58 15.51 18.78 6.63
CA SER A 58 14.71 19.69 7.44
C SER A 58 13.65 18.90 8.21
N LYS A 59 13.69 18.96 9.54
CA LYS A 59 12.69 18.30 10.42
C LYS A 59 11.26 18.84 10.23
N PHE A 60 11.12 20.01 9.61
CA PHE A 60 9.87 20.70 9.40
C PHE A 60 9.68 21.02 7.93
N ILE A 61 8.45 20.88 7.46
CA ILE A 61 8.03 21.20 6.10
C ILE A 61 7.05 22.37 6.21
N ALA A 62 7.42 23.52 5.67
CA ALA A 62 6.54 24.67 5.57
C ALA A 62 5.69 24.52 4.31
N GLU A 63 4.43 24.12 4.46
CA GLU A 63 3.46 24.03 3.37
C GLU A 63 2.61 25.31 3.33
N PRO A 64 2.65 26.10 2.23
CA PRO A 64 1.84 27.30 2.11
C PRO A 64 0.36 27.00 1.81
N SER A 65 0.04 25.76 1.42
CA SER A 65 -1.31 25.36 1.04
C SER A 65 -2.05 24.71 2.19
N ILE A 66 -3.27 25.20 2.47
CA ILE A 66 -4.17 24.61 3.48
C ILE A 66 -4.72 23.25 3.06
N MET A 67 -4.63 22.89 1.78
CA MET A 67 -5.19 21.65 1.22
C MET A 67 -4.62 20.38 1.87
N ARG A 68 -3.37 20.42 2.36
CA ARG A 68 -2.75 19.27 3.04
C ARG A 68 -3.21 19.15 4.50
N ILE A 69 -3.58 20.27 5.12
CA ILE A 69 -3.95 20.35 6.53
C ILE A 69 -5.44 20.07 6.71
N GLU A 70 -6.27 20.68 5.88
CA GLU A 70 -7.72 20.51 5.93
C GLU A 70 -8.17 19.50 4.89
N ASN A 71 -9.04 18.57 5.31
CA ASN A 71 -9.64 17.55 4.44
C ASN A 71 -10.73 18.17 3.54
N LEU A 72 -10.37 19.12 2.67
CA LEU A 72 -11.32 19.85 1.84
C LEU A 72 -12.10 18.92 0.90
N ASN A 73 -13.39 19.19 0.78
CA ASN A 73 -14.28 18.55 -0.19
C ASN A 73 -14.10 19.16 -1.59
N PHE A 74 -14.66 18.50 -2.60
CA PHE A 74 -14.61 18.95 -4.00
C PHE A 74 -15.32 20.29 -4.18
N GLY A 75 -14.61 21.37 -4.55
CA GLY A 75 -15.16 22.74 -4.47
C GLY A 75 -16.39 23.07 -5.35
N ARG A 76 -16.73 22.23 -6.35
CA ARG A 76 -17.94 22.43 -7.16
C ARG A 76 -19.07 21.55 -6.63
N PHE A 77 -20.16 22.17 -6.18
CA PHE A 77 -21.33 21.47 -5.66
C PHE A 77 -22.59 21.87 -6.42
N SER A 78 -23.44 20.89 -6.65
CA SER A 78 -24.83 21.07 -7.07
C SER A 78 -25.70 20.17 -6.22
N PHE A 79 -26.95 20.59 -6.03
CA PHE A 79 -27.94 19.85 -5.27
C PHE A 79 -29.22 19.76 -6.08
N ASN A 80 -30.06 18.78 -5.73
CA ASN A 80 -31.42 18.61 -6.24
C ASN A 80 -31.53 18.58 -7.77
N GLY A 81 -30.52 18.07 -8.47
CA GLY A 81 -30.54 17.92 -9.92
C GLY A 81 -30.35 19.23 -10.69
N CYS A 82 -29.96 20.34 -10.04
CA CYS A 82 -29.67 21.60 -10.73
C CYS A 82 -28.53 21.48 -11.75
N ASN A 83 -27.62 20.53 -11.54
CA ASN A 83 -26.61 20.14 -12.52
C ASN A 83 -26.17 18.68 -12.30
N PRO A 84 -26.69 17.72 -13.08
CA PRO A 84 -26.36 16.30 -12.93
C PRO A 84 -24.88 15.96 -13.17
N GLU A 85 -24.20 16.68 -14.07
CA GLU A 85 -22.78 16.45 -14.36
C GLU A 85 -21.91 16.81 -13.16
N ILE A 86 -22.22 17.92 -12.47
CA ILE A 86 -21.50 18.32 -11.25
C ILE A 86 -21.80 17.35 -10.11
N GLU A 87 -23.03 16.87 -9.96
CA GLU A 87 -23.36 15.86 -8.93
C GLU A 87 -22.62 14.54 -9.18
N LYS A 88 -22.47 14.14 -10.44
CA LYS A 88 -21.70 12.95 -10.82
C LYS A 88 -20.23 13.12 -10.48
N MET A 89 -19.63 14.29 -10.78
CA MET A 89 -18.26 14.60 -10.39
C MET A 89 -18.08 14.62 -8.87
N MET A 90 -19.01 15.23 -8.13
CA MET A 90 -19.01 15.25 -6.66
C MET A 90 -19.04 13.83 -6.08
N LYS A 91 -19.91 12.96 -6.61
CA LYS A 91 -20.02 11.56 -6.18
C LYS A 91 -18.74 10.78 -6.48
N ALA A 92 -18.18 10.92 -7.69
CA ALA A 92 -16.93 10.27 -8.07
C ALA A 92 -15.76 10.65 -7.14
N ALA A 93 -15.63 11.94 -6.83
CA ALA A 93 -14.59 12.45 -5.93
C ALA A 93 -14.79 12.03 -4.46
N ALA A 94 -16.03 11.75 -4.05
CA ALA A 94 -16.32 11.18 -2.73
C ALA A 94 -15.95 9.70 -2.68
N THR A 95 -16.34 8.93 -3.70
CA THR A 95 -16.02 7.49 -3.79
C THR A 95 -14.52 7.24 -3.86
N GLU A 96 -13.77 8.06 -4.62
CA GLU A 96 -12.31 7.93 -4.71
C GLU A 96 -11.63 8.14 -3.34
N ARG A 97 -12.10 9.13 -2.55
CA ARG A 97 -11.59 9.34 -1.19
C ARG A 97 -11.91 8.17 -0.25
N GLU A 98 -13.11 7.59 -0.37
CA GLU A 98 -13.50 6.44 0.43
C GLU A 98 -12.66 5.21 0.10
N VAL A 99 -12.46 4.93 -1.19
CA VAL A 99 -11.61 3.83 -1.68
C VAL A 99 -10.17 4.01 -1.21
N ALA A 100 -9.60 5.22 -1.35
CA ALA A 100 -8.23 5.49 -0.88
C ALA A 100 -8.08 5.26 0.64
N ARG A 101 -9.11 5.60 1.43
CA ARG A 101 -9.13 5.31 2.87
C ARG A 101 -9.25 3.82 3.16
N SER A 102 -10.12 3.09 2.47
CA SER A 102 -10.25 1.64 2.66
C SER A 102 -8.97 0.92 2.26
N GLU A 103 -8.34 1.29 1.15
CA GLU A 103 -7.07 0.72 0.71
C GLU A 103 -5.94 0.96 1.72
N ALA A 104 -5.89 2.14 2.35
CA ALA A 104 -4.93 2.42 3.41
C ALA A 104 -5.14 1.50 4.63
N VAL A 105 -6.39 1.33 5.08
CA VAL A 105 -6.73 0.43 6.19
C VAL A 105 -6.43 -1.02 5.84
N GLU A 106 -6.81 -1.47 4.64
CA GLU A 106 -6.51 -2.83 4.18
C GLU A 106 -5.00 -3.08 4.11
N LYS A 107 -4.22 -2.09 3.67
CA LYS A 107 -2.76 -2.19 3.62
C LYS A 107 -2.15 -2.29 5.01
N GLU A 108 -2.67 -1.57 6.00
CA GLU A 108 -2.23 -1.68 7.39
C GLU A 108 -2.60 -3.03 8.03
N LEU A 109 -3.76 -3.57 7.67
CA LEU A 109 -4.24 -4.87 8.19
C LEU A 109 -3.67 -6.07 7.43
N ARG A 110 -3.07 -5.85 6.25
CA ARG A 110 -2.47 -6.88 5.43
C ARG A 110 -1.29 -7.50 6.19
N VAL A 111 -1.34 -8.82 6.34
CA VAL A 111 -0.25 -9.60 6.94
C VAL A 111 0.58 -10.16 5.81
N ASP A 112 1.88 -9.85 5.81
CA ASP A 112 2.81 -10.41 4.84
C ASP A 112 3.22 -11.85 5.22
N ASP A 113 3.70 -12.61 4.22
CA ASP A 113 4.08 -14.01 4.39
C ASP A 113 5.15 -14.21 5.48
N GLU A 114 6.04 -13.24 5.65
CA GLU A 114 7.07 -13.22 6.68
C GLU A 114 6.46 -13.12 8.09
N ASP A 115 5.51 -12.21 8.28
CA ASP A 115 4.78 -12.04 9.54
C ASP A 115 3.94 -13.28 9.86
N MET A 116 3.29 -13.86 8.85
CA MET A 116 2.52 -15.09 8.98
C MET A 116 3.42 -16.26 9.41
N ALA A 117 4.60 -16.40 8.79
CA ALA A 117 5.59 -17.41 9.17
C ALA A 117 6.11 -17.22 10.61
N GLY A 118 6.32 -15.98 11.05
CA GLY A 118 6.69 -15.65 12.43
C GLY A 118 5.64 -16.13 13.45
N ARG A 119 4.36 -15.89 13.17
CA ARG A 119 3.24 -16.37 14.01
C ARG A 119 3.20 -17.90 14.07
N TYR A 120 3.39 -18.59 12.95
CA TYR A 120 3.42 -20.06 12.93
C TYR A 120 4.58 -20.64 13.77
N LYS A 121 5.80 -20.09 13.66
CA LYS A 121 6.96 -20.54 14.45
C LYS A 121 6.67 -20.55 15.96
N THR A 122 6.01 -19.51 16.47
CA THR A 122 5.67 -19.40 17.90
C THR A 122 4.58 -20.39 18.34
N LEU A 123 3.56 -20.63 17.49
CA LEU A 123 2.47 -21.58 17.74
C LEU A 123 2.94 -23.04 17.72
N PHE A 124 3.77 -23.44 16.75
CA PHE A 124 4.26 -24.82 16.64
C PHE A 124 5.06 -25.26 17.89
N GLY A 125 5.85 -24.37 18.50
CA GLY A 125 6.62 -24.67 19.71
C GLY A 125 5.77 -24.86 20.98
N THR A 126 4.59 -24.22 21.07
CA THR A 126 3.70 -24.33 22.24
C THR A 126 2.72 -25.50 22.13
N ILE A 127 2.27 -25.82 20.91
CA ILE A 127 1.37 -26.95 20.64
C ILE A 127 2.07 -28.29 20.94
N ALA A 128 3.33 -28.45 20.50
CA ALA A 128 4.10 -29.67 20.78
C ALA A 128 4.22 -29.96 22.30
N LYS A 129 4.39 -28.92 23.12
CA LYS A 129 4.47 -29.04 24.59
C LYS A 129 3.15 -29.48 25.24
N LYS A 130 2.00 -29.08 24.69
CA LYS A 130 0.68 -29.50 25.20
C LYS A 130 0.43 -31.00 24.99
N PHE A 131 0.93 -31.56 23.89
CA PHE A 131 0.79 -32.99 23.59
C PHE A 131 1.86 -33.86 24.27
N ALA A 132 3.07 -33.33 24.50
CA ALA A 132 4.12 -34.03 25.25
C ALA A 132 3.69 -34.36 26.70
N LYS A 133 2.97 -33.45 27.36
CA LYS A 133 2.54 -33.62 28.76
C LYS A 133 1.45 -34.70 28.93
N LYS A 134 0.70 -35.04 27.88
CA LYS A 134 -0.39 -36.04 27.95
C LYS A 134 0.15 -37.48 28.02
N ARG A 135 1.35 -37.74 27.49
CA ARG A 135 1.99 -39.08 27.53
C ARG A 135 2.54 -39.46 28.92
N GLN A 136 2.86 -38.48 29.76
CA GLN A 136 3.35 -38.74 31.12
C GLN A 136 2.23 -38.77 32.18
N ARG A 137 1.02 -38.30 31.85
CA ARG A 137 -0.11 -38.32 32.80
C ARG A 137 -0.68 -39.73 33.01
N SER A 138 -0.57 -40.61 32.02
CA SER A 138 -1.00 -42.02 32.14
C SER A 138 -0.01 -42.90 32.92
N ALA A 139 1.24 -42.47 33.11
CA ALA A 139 2.26 -43.23 33.84
C ALA A 139 2.28 -42.95 35.35
N LEU A 140 1.64 -41.86 35.80
CA LEU A 140 1.50 -41.51 37.23
C LEU A 140 0.21 -42.03 37.85
N THR A 141 -0.81 -42.36 37.04
CA THR A 141 -2.10 -42.89 37.51
C THR A 141 -2.04 -44.30 38.11
N GLU A 142 -0.91 -45.01 38.04
CA GLU A 142 -0.75 -46.33 38.68
C GLU A 142 -0.04 -46.28 40.04
N LYS A 143 0.36 -45.10 40.55
CA LYS A 143 1.09 -44.99 41.83
C LYS A 143 0.50 -44.04 42.88
N GLU A 144 -0.62 -43.37 42.61
CA GLU A 144 -1.22 -42.40 43.53
C GLU A 144 -2.68 -42.70 43.89
N GLU A 145 -3.05 -43.98 44.06
CA GLU A 145 -4.28 -44.39 44.77
C GLU A 145 -4.13 -44.29 46.31
N ALA A 146 -3.44 -43.26 46.80
CA ALA A 146 -3.33 -43.00 48.24
C ALA A 146 -2.97 -41.54 48.51
N THR A 147 -3.88 -40.60 48.21
CA THR A 147 -4.23 -39.45 49.07
C THR A 147 -5.19 -38.54 48.31
N THR A 148 -6.45 -38.60 48.69
CA THR A 148 -7.54 -37.75 48.23
C THR A 148 -7.37 -36.34 48.82
N THR A 149 -7.13 -35.32 47.99
CA THR A 149 -7.56 -33.95 48.30
C THR A 149 -8.07 -33.28 47.02
N GLU A 150 -9.39 -33.20 46.90
CA GLU A 150 -10.10 -32.55 45.79
C GLU A 150 -9.94 -31.03 45.88
N VAL A 151 -9.23 -30.42 44.93
CA VAL A 151 -9.24 -28.96 44.76
C VAL A 151 -10.33 -28.60 43.74
N LYS A 152 -11.52 -28.23 44.24
CA LYS A 152 -12.61 -27.70 43.41
C LYS A 152 -12.19 -26.36 42.80
N GLN A 153 -12.03 -26.33 41.48
CA GLN A 153 -11.83 -25.08 40.75
C GLN A 153 -13.16 -24.31 40.72
N ARG A 154 -13.17 -23.09 41.27
CA ARG A 154 -14.34 -22.22 41.26
C ARG A 154 -14.60 -21.73 39.83
N VAL A 155 -15.80 -21.99 39.32
CA VAL A 155 -16.30 -21.42 38.07
C VAL A 155 -16.44 -19.92 38.26
N ARG A 156 -15.84 -19.11 37.38
CA ARG A 156 -15.99 -17.65 37.40
C ARG A 156 -17.30 -17.29 36.73
N GLU A 157 -18.25 -16.82 37.52
CA GLU A 157 -19.54 -16.30 37.05
C GLU A 157 -19.39 -14.83 36.64
N PHE A 158 -20.20 -14.39 35.69
CA PHE A 158 -20.16 -13.04 35.12
C PHE A 158 -20.74 -12.02 36.12
N LEU A 159 -19.88 -11.18 36.70
CA LEU A 159 -20.29 -10.07 37.56
C LEU A 159 -20.76 -8.89 36.70
N LYS A 160 -22.02 -8.50 36.83
CA LYS A 160 -22.52 -7.27 36.20
C LYS A 160 -21.87 -6.04 36.85
N PRO A 161 -21.54 -4.99 36.07
CA PRO A 161 -21.04 -3.73 36.61
C PRO A 161 -22.02 -3.13 37.63
N LYS A 162 -21.49 -2.37 38.60
CA LYS A 162 -22.32 -1.57 39.49
C LYS A 162 -22.75 -0.30 38.76
N ASP A 163 -24.02 0.02 38.86
CA ASP A 163 -24.57 1.28 38.39
C ASP A 163 -24.25 2.36 39.42
N ASP A 164 -23.35 3.27 39.06
CA ASP A 164 -23.21 4.62 39.65
C ASP A 164 -23.69 5.65 38.61
#